data_AF-A0A378IF43-F1
#
_entry.id   AF-A0A378IF43-F1
#
_cell.length_a   1.000
_cell.length_b   1.000
_cell.length_c   1.000
_cell.angle_alpha   90.00
_cell.angle_beta   90.00
_cell.angle_gamma   90.00
#
_symmetry.space_group_name_H-M   'P 1'
#
loop_
_entity.id
_entity.type
_entity.pdbx_description
1 polymer ?
#
loop_
_entity_poly.entity_id
_entity_poly.type
_entity_poly.pdbx_seq_one_letter_code
_entity_poly.pdbx_strand_id
1 'polypeptide(L)'
;MVIIMPNQISIKDQACHTFALSGDVTGKRDINKLFEDLTNRIGFKLNFGEGLNENQLFNVRQQVMNLVAKLRDETVEEADELYLCGGFREGQVSPEHLWLEDRASGYTYDTFIDQPIIRIKSVGIDGMPFRPGCEGSAFKGDEIFRVKVSGYTAGQVAALTAFAPKPSQSGIFSGQNDKHAPSKPEDQNNLSLR
;
A
#
# COMPACT_ATOMS: atom_id res chain seq x y z
N MET A 1 -13.07 30.83 -8.65
CA MET A 1 -12.06 29.93 -8.05
C MET A 1 -12.20 28.59 -8.75
N VAL A 2 -11.27 28.23 -9.63
CA VAL A 2 -11.36 26.96 -10.38
C VAL A 2 -10.78 25.86 -9.49
N ILE A 3 -11.63 24.94 -9.05
CA ILE A 3 -11.17 23.70 -8.42
C ILE A 3 -10.64 22.82 -9.55
N ILE A 4 -9.32 22.83 -9.74
CA ILE A 4 -8.65 21.88 -10.62
C ILE A 4 -8.82 20.51 -9.96
N MET A 5 -9.70 19.67 -10.52
CA MET A 5 -9.76 18.27 -10.12
C MET A 5 -8.40 17.66 -10.42
N PRO A 6 -7.73 16.99 -9.46
CA PRO A 6 -6.46 16.32 -9.76
C PRO A 6 -6.71 15.30 -10.87
N ASN A 7 -5.85 15.33 -11.91
CA ASN A 7 -5.95 14.43 -13.04
C ASN A 7 -6.05 12.98 -12.55
N GLN A 8 -6.94 12.21 -13.20
CA GLN A 8 -7.12 10.82 -12.85
C GLN A 8 -5.81 10.07 -13.10
N ILE A 9 -5.23 9.60 -12.00
CA ILE A 9 -3.88 9.03 -11.92
C ILE A 9 -3.80 7.80 -12.83
N SER A 10 -2.90 7.85 -13.82
CA SER A 10 -2.57 6.70 -14.65
C SER A 10 -1.83 5.67 -13.79
N ILE A 11 -2.43 4.49 -13.62
CA ILE A 11 -1.84 3.36 -12.86
C ILE A 11 -0.51 2.89 -13.48
N LYS A 12 -0.27 3.20 -14.76
CA LYS A 12 0.87 2.74 -15.55
C LYS A 12 2.24 3.22 -15.06
N ASP A 13 2.28 4.31 -14.28
CA ASP A 13 3.53 4.97 -13.89
C ASP A 13 4.04 4.57 -12.49
N GLN A 14 3.36 3.64 -11.80
CA GLN A 14 3.70 3.26 -10.42
C GLN A 14 4.72 2.11 -10.36
N ALA A 15 6.01 2.47 -10.45
CA ALA A 15 7.05 1.63 -9.88
C ALA A 15 6.84 1.50 -8.35
N CYS A 16 7.11 0.30 -7.80
CA CYS A 16 6.85 -0.04 -6.40
C CYS A 16 7.43 0.98 -5.40
N HIS A 17 8.67 1.42 -5.63
CA HIS A 17 9.34 2.43 -4.82
C HIS A 17 8.70 3.81 -4.93
N THR A 18 8.19 4.21 -6.09
CA THR A 18 7.48 5.49 -6.24
C THR A 18 6.19 5.51 -5.42
N PHE A 19 5.42 4.42 -5.40
CA PHE A 19 4.28 4.30 -4.49
C PHE A 19 4.71 4.29 -3.01
N ALA A 20 5.62 3.38 -2.62
CA ALA A 20 6.01 3.18 -1.23
C ALA A 20 6.72 4.40 -0.60
N LEU A 21 7.42 5.21 -1.40
CA LEU A 21 8.07 6.43 -0.94
C LEU A 21 7.17 7.67 -0.96
N SER A 22 6.27 7.78 -1.94
CA SER A 22 5.55 9.03 -2.22
C SER A 22 4.09 8.84 -2.63
N GLY A 23 3.80 7.93 -3.55
CA GLY A 23 2.50 7.84 -4.21
C GLY A 23 2.15 9.04 -5.10
N ASP A 24 3.00 10.07 -5.20
CA ASP A 24 2.81 11.19 -6.12
C ASP A 24 3.17 10.77 -7.55
N VAL A 25 2.15 10.65 -8.40
CA VAL A 25 2.32 10.47 -9.84
C VAL A 25 2.35 11.81 -10.60
N THR A 26 2.19 12.95 -9.92
CA THR A 26 2.22 14.26 -10.60
C THR A 26 3.64 14.65 -11.03
N GLY A 27 4.66 13.88 -10.62
CA GLY A 27 6.04 14.05 -11.05
C GLY A 27 6.72 15.31 -10.50
N LYS A 28 6.14 15.95 -9.48
CA LYS A 28 6.74 17.15 -8.85
C LYS A 28 8.12 16.86 -8.28
N ARG A 29 8.33 15.63 -7.84
CA ARG A 29 9.61 15.08 -7.40
C ARG A 29 9.87 13.78 -8.15
N ASP A 30 11.02 13.70 -8.81
CA ASP A 30 11.43 12.50 -9.53
C ASP A 30 11.96 11.43 -8.55
N ILE A 31 11.02 10.76 -7.88
CA ILE A 31 11.31 9.73 -6.88
C ILE A 31 12.03 8.54 -7.52
N ASN A 32 11.67 8.16 -8.76
CA ASN A 32 12.34 7.12 -9.52
C ASN A 32 13.84 7.43 -9.63
N LYS A 33 14.19 8.62 -10.15
CA LYS A 33 15.58 9.05 -10.29
C LYS A 33 16.32 9.18 -8.96
N LEU A 34 15.68 9.72 -7.93
CA LEU A 34 16.29 9.86 -6.60
C LEU A 34 16.60 8.50 -5.96
N PHE A 35 15.72 7.51 -6.17
CA PHE A 35 15.94 6.14 -5.71
C PHE A 35 17.03 5.44 -6.51
N GLU A 36 17.03 5.56 -7.84
CA GLU A 36 18.09 5.04 -8.73
C GLU A 36 19.47 5.65 -8.39
N ASP A 37 19.59 6.98 -8.34
CA ASP A 37 20.85 7.67 -8.02
C ASP A 37 21.37 7.27 -6.62
N LEU A 38 20.48 7.08 -5.63
CA LEU A 38 20.85 6.61 -4.29
C LEU A 38 21.37 5.16 -4.31
N THR A 39 20.60 4.24 -4.90
CA THR A 39 20.89 2.80 -4.91
C THR A 39 22.11 2.46 -5.76
N ASN A 40 22.29 3.12 -6.90
CA ASN A 40 23.52 3.01 -7.72
C ASN A 40 24.75 3.49 -6.94
N ARG A 41 24.69 4.67 -6.30
CA ARG A 41 25.80 5.20 -5.50
C ARG A 41 26.19 4.28 -4.34
N ILE A 42 25.21 3.63 -3.71
CA ILE A 42 25.43 2.61 -2.66
C ILE A 42 26.06 1.36 -3.27
N GLY A 43 25.52 0.87 -4.38
CA GLY A 43 26.05 -0.28 -5.14
C GLY A 43 27.51 -0.10 -5.49
N PHE A 44 27.87 0.96 -6.22
CA PHE A 44 29.27 1.24 -6.57
C PHE A 44 30.19 1.39 -5.35
N LYS A 45 29.73 2.03 -4.27
CA LYS A 45 30.53 2.21 -3.04
C LYS A 45 30.82 0.87 -2.32
N LEU A 46 29.92 -0.10 -2.43
CA LEU A 46 29.99 -1.40 -1.73
C LEU A 46 30.26 -2.57 -2.68
N ASN A 47 30.74 -2.30 -3.89
CA ASN A 47 30.94 -3.28 -4.96
C ASN A 47 29.73 -4.22 -5.16
N PHE A 48 28.53 -3.65 -5.11
CA PHE A 48 27.23 -4.33 -5.19
C PHE A 48 27.00 -5.46 -4.17
N GLY A 49 27.82 -5.53 -3.11
CA GLY A 49 27.78 -6.55 -2.07
C GLY A 49 28.84 -7.65 -2.20
N GLU A 50 29.63 -7.66 -3.27
CA GLU A 50 30.70 -8.63 -3.45
C GLU A 50 31.73 -8.55 -2.31
N GLY A 51 32.04 -9.70 -1.72
CA GLY A 51 32.97 -9.82 -0.58
C GLY A 51 32.38 -9.49 0.79
N LEU A 52 31.09 -9.12 0.88
CA LEU A 52 30.39 -8.97 2.17
C LEU A 52 29.84 -10.33 2.64
N ASN A 53 30.04 -10.66 3.91
CA ASN A 53 29.38 -11.79 4.55
C ASN A 53 27.95 -11.45 5.01
N GLU A 54 27.17 -12.46 5.41
CA GLU A 54 25.77 -12.33 5.83
C GLU A 54 25.55 -11.25 6.91
N ASN A 55 26.40 -11.20 7.94
CA ASN A 55 26.32 -10.18 9.00
C ASN A 55 26.61 -8.77 8.49
N GLN A 56 27.55 -8.62 7.54
CA GLN A 56 27.82 -7.34 6.90
C GLN A 56 26.67 -6.92 5.98
N LEU A 57 26.11 -7.83 5.20
CA LEU A 57 24.93 -7.60 4.37
C LEU A 57 23.73 -7.16 5.21
N PHE A 58 23.42 -7.86 6.31
CA PHE A 58 22.32 -7.50 7.21
C PHE A 58 22.44 -6.05 7.72
N ASN A 59 23.62 -5.68 8.22
CA ASN A 59 23.88 -4.33 8.72
C ASN A 59 23.80 -3.28 7.60
N VAL A 60 24.34 -3.57 6.41
CA VAL A 60 24.25 -2.69 5.24
C VAL A 60 22.79 -2.49 4.82
N ARG A 61 22.02 -3.56 4.63
CA ARG A 61 20.61 -3.50 4.16
C ARG A 61 19.74 -2.65 5.09
N GLN A 62 19.90 -2.80 6.40
CA GLN A 62 19.19 -1.95 7.37
C GLN A 62 19.62 -0.47 7.27
N GLN A 63 20.91 -0.17 7.06
CA GLN A 63 21.38 1.21 6.83
C GLN A 63 20.84 1.77 5.51
N VAL A 64 20.79 0.96 4.45
CA VAL A 64 20.27 1.34 3.13
C VAL A 64 18.78 1.63 3.20
N MET A 65 17.97 0.80 3.87
CA MET A 65 16.56 1.12 4.12
C MET A 65 16.37 2.42 4.90
N ASN A 66 17.23 2.70 5.89
CA ASN A 66 17.20 3.98 6.62
C ASN A 66 17.59 5.20 5.75
N LEU A 67 18.35 5.00 4.66
CA LEU A 67 18.63 6.05 3.67
C LEU A 67 17.48 6.19 2.66
N VAL A 68 16.94 5.08 2.17
CA VAL A 68 15.78 5.02 1.27
C VAL A 68 14.56 5.66 1.92
N ALA A 69 14.30 5.43 3.21
CA ALA A 69 13.21 6.06 3.96
C ALA A 69 13.30 7.60 4.02
N LYS A 70 14.49 8.20 3.84
CA LYS A 70 14.67 9.66 3.75
C LYS A 70 14.34 10.22 2.37
N LEU A 71 14.11 9.35 1.37
CA LEU A 71 13.56 9.75 0.08
C LEU A 71 12.04 9.89 0.11
N ARG A 72 11.36 9.53 1.21
CA ARG A 72 9.91 9.73 1.32
C ARG A 72 9.54 11.21 1.19
N ASP A 73 8.32 11.45 0.74
CA ASP A 73 7.70 12.77 0.86
C ASP A 73 7.18 13.00 2.29
N GLU A 74 6.75 14.22 2.57
CA GLU A 74 6.23 14.62 3.87
C GLU A 74 4.97 13.81 4.24
N THR A 75 4.87 13.46 5.52
CA THR A 75 3.68 12.81 6.09
C THR A 75 2.57 13.84 6.24
N VAL A 76 1.36 13.49 5.81
CA VAL A 76 0.16 14.33 5.95
C VAL A 76 -0.95 13.67 6.77
N GLU A 77 -0.88 12.35 6.95
CA GLU A 77 -1.78 11.56 7.78
C GLU A 77 -0.92 10.61 8.64
N GLU A 78 -0.91 10.83 9.96
CA GLU A 78 -0.11 10.04 10.89
C GLU A 78 -0.61 8.59 10.99
N ALA A 79 0.30 7.63 11.23
CA ALA A 79 -0.07 6.24 11.46
C ALA A 79 0.85 5.57 12.48
N ASP A 80 0.26 4.94 13.50
CA ASP A 80 0.99 4.41 14.65
C ASP A 80 1.99 3.31 14.31
N GLU A 81 1.68 2.43 13.36
CA GLU A 81 2.50 1.26 13.02
C GLU A 81 2.66 1.06 11.50
N LEU A 82 2.97 2.15 10.78
CA LEU A 82 3.31 2.10 9.37
C LEU A 82 4.82 1.85 9.18
N TYR A 83 5.15 0.90 8.31
CA TYR A 83 6.51 0.51 7.96
C TYR A 83 6.73 0.61 6.46
N LEU A 84 7.80 1.29 6.07
CA LEU A 84 8.40 1.11 4.75
C LEU A 84 9.22 -0.17 4.77
N CYS A 85 8.86 -1.11 3.89
CA CYS A 85 9.50 -2.41 3.78
C CYS A 85 10.27 -2.50 2.47
N GLY A 86 11.40 -3.21 2.47
CA GLY A 86 12.18 -3.50 1.28
C GLY A 86 12.67 -4.94 1.27
N GLY A 87 12.56 -5.56 0.09
CA GLY A 87 13.02 -6.92 -0.19
C GLY A 87 14.36 -6.89 -0.92
N PHE A 88 15.27 -7.77 -0.50
CA PHE A 88 16.64 -7.89 -1.00
C PHE A 88 16.94 -9.36 -1.29
N ARG A 89 17.43 -9.71 -2.47
CA ARG A 89 17.90 -11.08 -2.76
C ARG A 89 19.34 -11.29 -2.34
N GLU A 90 19.80 -12.52 -2.46
CA GLU A 90 21.17 -12.93 -2.12
C GLU A 90 22.24 -11.97 -2.70
N GLY A 91 23.23 -11.62 -1.89
CA GLY A 91 24.30 -10.65 -2.25
C GLY A 91 23.88 -9.18 -2.34
N GLN A 92 22.62 -8.85 -2.66
CA GLN A 92 22.19 -7.46 -2.89
C GLN A 92 22.39 -6.54 -1.66
N VAL A 93 22.87 -5.31 -1.91
CA VAL A 93 22.98 -4.22 -0.92
C VAL A 93 21.87 -3.17 -1.02
N SER A 94 21.12 -3.17 -2.12
CA SER A 94 19.98 -2.27 -2.38
C SER A 94 18.70 -3.11 -2.55
N PRO A 95 17.52 -2.63 -2.13
CA PRO A 95 16.28 -3.40 -2.26
C PRO A 95 15.84 -3.43 -3.73
N GLU A 96 15.38 -4.59 -4.20
CA GLU A 96 14.79 -4.73 -5.54
C GLU A 96 13.31 -4.35 -5.57
N HIS A 97 12.62 -4.45 -4.42
CA HIS A 97 11.19 -4.18 -4.29
C HIS A 97 10.88 -3.45 -2.98
N LEU A 98 9.92 -2.51 -3.00
CA LEU A 98 9.46 -1.76 -1.83
C LEU A 98 7.93 -1.83 -1.69
N TRP A 99 7.44 -1.99 -0.46
CA TRP A 99 6.01 -1.97 -0.12
C TRP A 99 5.76 -1.27 1.23
N LEU A 100 4.50 -1.10 1.60
CA LEU A 100 4.09 -0.62 2.92
C LEU A 100 3.41 -1.73 3.73
N GLU A 101 3.80 -1.89 4.98
CA GLU A 101 3.06 -2.65 6.00
C GLU A 101 2.44 -1.67 7.00
N ASP A 102 1.11 -1.61 7.04
CA ASP A 102 0.36 -0.98 8.14
C ASP A 102 -0.05 -2.09 9.12
N ARG A 103 0.71 -2.24 10.20
CA ARG A 103 0.50 -3.30 11.19
C ARG A 103 -0.70 -3.00 12.11
N ALA A 104 -1.02 -1.73 12.33
CA ALA A 104 -2.18 -1.31 13.11
C ALA A 104 -3.50 -1.68 12.41
N SER A 105 -3.60 -1.46 11.09
CA SER A 105 -4.75 -1.94 10.31
C SER A 105 -4.60 -3.37 9.78
N GLY A 106 -3.42 -4.00 9.92
CA GLY A 106 -3.15 -5.37 9.50
C GLY A 106 -3.21 -5.57 7.98
N TYR A 107 -2.70 -4.59 7.22
CA TYR A 107 -2.68 -4.59 5.76
C TYR A 107 -1.28 -4.33 5.20
N THR A 108 -0.92 -5.06 4.15
CA THR A 108 0.17 -4.70 3.25
C THR A 108 -0.39 -4.07 1.98
N TYR A 109 0.25 -2.98 1.54
CA TYR A 109 -0.03 -2.29 0.29
C TYR A 109 1.19 -2.41 -0.62
N ASP A 110 0.99 -3.04 -1.76
CA ASP A 110 2.02 -3.32 -2.75
C ASP A 110 1.56 -2.90 -4.15
N THR A 111 2.48 -2.63 -5.07
CA THR A 111 2.17 -2.35 -6.47
C THR A 111 3.33 -2.69 -7.38
N PHE A 112 3.04 -2.83 -8.68
CA PHE A 112 4.04 -3.03 -9.71
C PHE A 112 3.69 -2.20 -10.95
N ILE A 113 4.64 -2.09 -11.88
CA ILE A 113 4.39 -1.42 -13.16
C ILE A 113 3.20 -2.09 -13.87
N ASP A 114 2.29 -1.26 -14.39
CA ASP A 114 1.00 -1.65 -14.99
C ASP A 114 0.03 -2.45 -14.09
N GLN A 115 0.25 -2.49 -12.76
CA GLN A 115 -0.67 -3.11 -11.79
C GLN A 115 -1.33 -2.07 -10.87
N PRO A 116 -2.61 -2.28 -10.47
CA PRO A 116 -3.21 -1.48 -9.40
C PRO A 116 -2.57 -1.81 -8.04
N ILE A 117 -2.72 -0.91 -7.06
CA ILE A 117 -2.29 -1.19 -5.69
C ILE A 117 -3.03 -2.41 -5.16
N ILE A 118 -2.27 -3.47 -4.87
CA ILE A 118 -2.74 -4.69 -4.26
C ILE A 118 -2.74 -4.51 -2.74
N ARG A 119 -3.91 -4.69 -2.14
CA ARG A 119 -4.13 -4.65 -0.69
C ARG A 119 -4.36 -6.06 -0.17
N ILE A 120 -3.42 -6.60 0.60
CA ILE A 120 -3.57 -7.92 1.25
C ILE A 120 -3.84 -7.75 2.76
N LYS A 121 -4.80 -8.50 3.31
CA LYS A 121 -5.12 -8.51 4.74
C LYS A 121 -4.13 -9.41 5.51
N SER A 122 -2.86 -9.04 5.47
CA SER A 122 -1.77 -9.66 6.20
C SER A 122 -0.57 -8.72 6.20
N VAL A 123 0.30 -8.85 7.19
CA VAL A 123 1.61 -8.18 7.29
C VAL A 123 2.68 -9.23 7.58
N GLY A 124 3.92 -8.97 7.17
CA GLY A 124 5.00 -9.93 7.42
C GLY A 124 5.40 -10.00 8.89
N ILE A 125 5.68 -11.22 9.37
CA ILE A 125 6.26 -11.44 10.69
C ILE A 125 7.79 -11.25 10.58
N ASP A 126 8.40 -10.57 11.54
CA ASP A 126 9.84 -10.30 11.51
C ASP A 126 10.65 -11.60 11.63
N GLY A 127 11.69 -11.75 10.78
CA GLY A 127 12.46 -12.99 10.66
C GLY A 127 11.77 -14.14 9.91
N MET A 128 10.52 -13.98 9.47
CA MET A 128 9.79 -14.99 8.70
C MET A 128 9.67 -14.62 7.21
N PRO A 129 9.63 -15.60 6.29
CA PRO A 129 9.38 -15.32 4.88
C PRO A 129 8.02 -14.64 4.65
N PHE A 130 7.98 -13.71 3.69
CA PHE A 130 6.75 -13.00 3.32
C PHE A 130 6.72 -12.72 1.82
N ARG A 131 5.53 -12.82 1.21
CA ARG A 131 5.30 -12.44 -0.19
C ARG A 131 4.36 -11.23 -0.21
N PRO A 132 4.87 -10.03 -0.55
CA PRO A 132 4.00 -8.88 -0.79
C PRO A 132 3.18 -9.10 -2.08
N GLY A 133 2.15 -8.28 -2.30
CA GLY A 133 1.05 -8.59 -3.22
C GLY A 133 1.43 -8.88 -4.68
N CYS A 134 2.49 -8.25 -5.20
CA CYS A 134 2.88 -8.30 -6.61
C CYS A 134 4.01 -9.28 -6.92
N GLU A 135 4.67 -9.84 -5.91
CA GLU A 135 5.90 -10.61 -6.09
C GLU A 135 5.70 -12.03 -6.61
N GLY A 136 6.56 -12.45 -7.54
CA GLY A 136 6.55 -13.80 -8.10
C GLY A 136 6.94 -14.88 -7.07
N SER A 137 7.74 -14.51 -6.06
CA SER A 137 8.18 -15.40 -4.98
C SER A 137 8.33 -14.66 -3.66
N ALA A 138 8.17 -15.37 -2.53
CA ALA A 138 8.39 -14.78 -1.22
C ALA A 138 9.85 -14.31 -1.05
N PHE A 139 10.05 -13.21 -0.33
CA PHE A 139 11.34 -12.91 0.30
C PHE A 139 11.51 -13.78 1.54
N LYS A 140 12.73 -14.24 1.83
CA LYS A 140 13.07 -14.89 3.10
C LYS A 140 13.02 -13.88 4.27
N GLY A 141 13.07 -14.37 5.50
CA GLY A 141 12.99 -13.49 6.69
C GLY A 141 14.16 -12.52 6.85
N ASP A 142 15.35 -12.94 6.42
CA ASP A 142 16.61 -12.19 6.37
C ASP A 142 16.80 -11.38 5.06
N GLU A 143 15.87 -11.53 4.13
CA GLU A 143 15.77 -10.74 2.89
C GLU A 143 14.87 -9.50 3.05
N ILE A 144 14.14 -9.37 4.17
CA ILE A 144 13.18 -8.28 4.40
C ILE A 144 13.67 -7.33 5.48
N PHE A 145 13.80 -6.05 5.12
CA PHE A 145 14.17 -4.98 6.05
C PHE A 145 13.06 -3.95 6.15
N ARG A 146 12.82 -3.46 7.36
CA ARG A 146 11.71 -2.55 7.68
C ARG A 146 12.23 -1.30 8.35
N VAL A 147 11.60 -0.17 8.05
CA VAL A 147 11.81 1.11 8.73
C VAL A 147 10.45 1.66 9.11
N LYS A 148 10.21 1.86 10.41
CA LYS A 148 9.01 2.53 10.89
C LYS A 148 9.00 3.97 10.39
N VAL A 149 7.86 4.42 9.89
CA VAL A 149 7.65 5.78 9.37
C VAL A 149 6.47 6.44 10.08
N SER A 150 6.41 7.76 10.06
CA SER A 150 5.43 8.58 10.80
C SER A 150 3.99 8.47 10.32
N GLY A 151 3.77 8.01 9.09
CA GLY A 151 2.45 7.98 8.46
C GLY A 151 2.51 8.11 6.94
N TYR A 152 1.33 8.24 6.34
CA TYR A 152 1.13 8.29 4.90
C TYR A 152 1.44 9.68 4.32
N THR A 153 1.97 9.68 3.10
CA THR A 153 2.14 10.87 2.26
C THR A 153 0.82 11.24 1.56
N ALA A 154 0.71 12.47 1.03
CA ALA A 154 -0.49 12.91 0.30
C ALA A 154 -0.82 12.02 -0.91
N GLY A 155 0.20 11.57 -1.65
CA GLY A 155 0.02 10.65 -2.77
C GLY A 155 -0.49 9.27 -2.34
N GLN A 156 0.00 8.75 -1.21
CA GLN A 156 -0.45 7.48 -0.63
C GLN A 156 -1.91 7.56 -0.17
N VAL A 157 -2.30 8.62 0.56
CA VAL A 157 -3.69 8.84 0.98
C VAL A 157 -4.63 8.94 -0.24
N ALA A 158 -4.27 9.75 -1.24
CA ALA A 158 -5.07 9.92 -2.45
C ALA A 158 -5.21 8.60 -3.24
N ALA A 159 -4.14 7.83 -3.36
CA ALA A 159 -4.16 6.54 -4.04
C ALA A 159 -5.03 5.51 -3.29
N LEU A 160 -4.86 5.37 -1.98
CA LEU A 160 -5.59 4.38 -1.17
C LEU A 160 -7.09 4.71 -1.03
N THR A 161 -7.45 6.00 -0.93
CA THR A 161 -8.86 6.44 -0.88
C THR A 161 -9.58 6.26 -2.22
N ALA A 162 -8.88 6.32 -3.36
CA ALA A 162 -9.48 6.02 -4.68
C ALA A 162 -9.97 4.55 -4.82
N PHE A 163 -9.41 3.63 -4.02
CA PHE A 163 -9.85 2.23 -3.95
C PHE A 163 -10.87 1.94 -2.84
N ALA A 164 -11.31 2.96 -2.07
CA ALA A 164 -12.43 2.79 -1.17
C ALA A 164 -13.69 2.48 -1.99
N PRO A 165 -14.48 1.44 -1.65
CA PRO A 165 -15.74 1.19 -2.34
C PRO A 165 -16.62 2.43 -2.20
N LYS A 166 -17.08 2.99 -3.34
CA LYS A 166 -18.06 4.08 -3.32
C LYS A 166 -19.22 3.64 -2.43
N PRO A 167 -19.69 4.48 -1.48
CA PRO A 167 -20.88 4.15 -0.72
C PRO A 167 -21.98 3.86 -1.72
N SER A 168 -22.57 2.67 -1.63
CA SER A 168 -23.71 2.30 -2.45
C SER A 168 -24.79 3.36 -2.23
N GLN A 169 -25.40 3.85 -3.31
CA GLN A 169 -26.56 4.72 -3.19
C GLN A 169 -27.72 3.90 -2.64
N SER A 170 -27.79 3.75 -1.32
CA SER A 170 -28.88 3.09 -0.62
C SER A 170 -30.12 3.96 -0.69
N GLY A 171 -30.85 3.81 -1.80
CA GLY A 171 -32.27 4.09 -1.95
C GLY A 171 -32.74 5.48 -1.52
N ILE A 172 -32.80 6.42 -2.47
CA ILE A 172 -33.84 7.46 -2.41
C ILE A 172 -35.17 6.77 -2.68
N PHE A 173 -35.80 6.25 -1.62
CA PHE A 173 -37.16 5.71 -1.68
C PHE A 173 -38.16 6.86 -1.58
N SER A 174 -38.34 7.59 -2.69
CA SER A 174 -39.44 8.56 -2.82
C SER A 174 -40.74 7.79 -3.01
N GLY A 175 -41.49 7.58 -1.92
CA GLY A 175 -42.65 6.70 -1.88
C GLY A 175 -43.70 7.09 -0.84
N GLN A 176 -44.10 8.36 -0.78
CA GLN A 176 -45.34 8.75 -0.11
C GLN A 176 -46.47 8.91 -1.12
N ASN A 177 -47.53 8.12 -0.95
CA ASN A 177 -48.91 8.54 -1.21
C ASN A 177 -49.88 7.57 -0.51
N ASP A 178 -50.57 8.09 0.49
CA ASP A 178 -51.62 7.39 1.24
C ASP A 178 -52.98 7.40 0.52
N LYS A 179 -53.93 6.59 1.05
CA LYS A 179 -55.40 6.57 0.83
C LYS A 179 -55.84 5.74 -0.40
N HIS A 180 -56.88 4.89 -0.35
CA HIS A 180 -57.93 4.65 0.66
C HIS A 180 -58.31 3.14 0.76
N ALA A 181 -58.88 2.75 1.90
CA ALA A 181 -59.73 1.55 2.09
C ALA A 181 -61.18 2.02 2.39
N PRO A 182 -62.27 1.21 2.32
CA PRO A 182 -62.44 -0.17 2.85
C PRO A 182 -62.96 -1.17 1.77
N SER A 183 -63.62 -2.34 1.99
CA SER A 183 -64.20 -2.99 3.20
C SER A 183 -64.33 -4.53 3.12
N LYS A 184 -64.27 -5.14 4.31
CA LYS A 184 -64.88 -6.38 4.89
C LYS A 184 -66.04 -7.13 4.17
N PRO A 185 -66.42 -8.38 4.61
CA PRO A 185 -65.82 -9.26 5.67
C PRO A 185 -65.64 -10.78 5.32
N GLU A 186 -64.96 -11.51 6.22
CA GLU A 186 -65.09 -12.97 6.56
C GLU A 186 -64.84 -14.04 5.45
N ASP A 187 -64.38 -15.27 5.72
CA ASP A 187 -64.56 -16.10 6.93
C ASP A 187 -63.38 -17.06 7.26
N GLN A 188 -63.54 -17.87 8.31
CA GLN A 188 -62.52 -18.63 9.08
C GLN A 188 -61.99 -19.93 8.43
N ASN A 189 -60.74 -20.35 8.75
CA ASN A 189 -60.47 -21.53 9.60
C ASN A 189 -58.98 -21.91 9.86
N ASN A 190 -58.66 -22.09 11.16
CA ASN A 190 -57.88 -23.16 11.80
C ASN A 190 -56.42 -23.55 11.45
N LEU A 191 -55.58 -23.57 12.52
CA LEU A 191 -54.71 -24.66 13.05
C LEU A 191 -53.65 -25.32 12.12
N SER A 192 -52.47 -25.77 12.56
CA SER A 192 -51.82 -25.86 13.89
C SER A 192 -50.30 -25.96 13.70
N LEU A 193 -49.53 -25.67 14.75
CA LEU A 193 -48.12 -26.08 14.89
C LEU A 193 -47.93 -27.59 14.69
N ARG A 194 -46.87 -27.97 13.97
CA ARG A 194 -45.79 -28.86 14.46
C ARG A 194 -44.54 -28.73 13.58
#